data_AF-A0A285SGG7-F1
#
_entry.id   AF-A0A285SGG7-F1
#
_cell.length_a   1.000
_cell.length_b   1.000
_cell.length_c   1.000
_cell.angle_alpha   90.00
_cell.angle_beta   90.00
_cell.angle_gamma   90.00
#
_symmetry.space_group_name_H-M   'P 1'
#
loop_
_entity.id
_entity.type
_entity.pdbx_description
1 polymer ?
#
loop_
_entity_poly.entity_id
_entity_poly.type
_entity_poly.pdbx_seq_one_letter_code
_entity_poly.pdbx_strand_id
1 'polypeptide(L)'
;MLGERLSAWQWLGTGIAVAGVLLVSVDSLTFGAAPLWAYGVTLGAMPVHQSLCIHSLTGAALFGLSALWIGDGLALPMTRSFVPGMVWLVFIATFLAYSVYYTALRLYPAAKVSAAIYLSPRVTMLWARALFDDPLSMVMALGLGVTRIGVFLTARRERP
;
A
#
# COMPACT_ATOMS: atom_id res chain seq x y z
N MET A 1 -22.97 0.45 19.57
CA MET A 1 -21.87 1.41 19.38
C MET A 1 -21.68 1.55 17.86
N LEU A 2 -22.22 2.49 17.07
CA LEU A 2 -23.03 3.70 17.19
C LEU A 2 -24.08 3.66 16.04
N GLY A 3 -25.33 4.04 16.31
CA GLY A 3 -26.43 4.08 15.34
C GLY A 3 -26.40 5.29 14.40
N GLU A 4 -25.24 5.62 13.83
CA GLU A 4 -25.15 6.68 12.81
C GLU A 4 -25.65 6.13 11.47
N ARG A 5 -26.74 6.73 10.96
CA ARG A 5 -27.26 6.44 9.63
C ARG A 5 -26.21 6.91 8.62
N LEU A 6 -25.50 5.95 8.01
CA LEU A 6 -24.56 6.21 6.92
C LEU A 6 -25.21 7.12 5.89
N SER A 7 -24.59 8.28 5.65
CA SER A 7 -25.06 9.26 4.66
C SER A 7 -25.15 8.61 3.29
N ALA A 8 -26.15 8.97 2.49
CA ALA A 8 -26.30 8.47 1.11
C ALA A 8 -25.01 8.67 0.28
N TRP A 9 -24.21 9.70 0.63
CA TRP A 9 -22.92 9.98 0.02
C TRP A 9 -21.80 9.01 0.44
N GLN A 10 -21.84 8.48 1.67
CA GLN A 10 -20.93 7.40 2.09
C GLN A 10 -21.26 6.09 1.35
N TRP A 11 -22.55 5.79 1.15
CA TRP A 11 -22.97 4.65 0.33
C TRP A 11 -22.51 4.77 -1.12
N LEU A 12 -22.61 5.97 -1.69
CA LEU A 12 -22.14 6.26 -3.05
C LEU A 12 -20.61 6.11 -3.14
N GLY A 13 -19.86 6.58 -2.14
CA GLY A 13 -18.42 6.40 -2.05
C GLY A 13 -18.00 4.93 -1.95
N THR A 14 -18.68 4.14 -1.12
CA THR A 14 -18.46 2.68 -1.03
C THR A 14 -18.79 1.99 -2.36
N GLY A 15 -19.89 2.37 -3.01
CA GLY A 15 -20.26 1.83 -4.32
C GLY A 15 -19.22 2.11 -5.40
N ILE A 16 -18.69 3.34 -5.45
CA ILE A 16 -17.62 3.73 -6.39
C ILE A 16 -16.32 2.96 -6.06
N ALA A 17 -15.97 2.83 -4.79
CA ALA A 17 -14.77 2.09 -4.38
C ALA A 17 -14.87 0.60 -4.76
N VAL A 18 -16.01 -0.05 -4.50
CA VAL A 18 -16.27 -1.44 -4.90
C VAL A 18 -16.24 -1.58 -6.42
N ALA A 19 -16.89 -0.66 -7.16
CA ALA A 19 -16.86 -0.67 -8.63
C ALA A 19 -15.43 -0.52 -9.17
N GLY A 20 -14.61 0.34 -8.58
CA GLY A 20 -13.20 0.52 -8.94
C GLY A 20 -12.35 -0.72 -8.67
N VAL A 21 -12.54 -1.37 -7.51
CA VAL A 21 -11.89 -2.66 -7.20
C VAL A 21 -12.31 -3.73 -8.20
N LEU A 22 -13.59 -3.83 -8.53
CA LEU A 22 -14.09 -4.78 -9.52
C LEU A 22 -13.50 -4.49 -10.91
N LEU A 23 -13.46 -3.22 -11.34
CA LEU A 23 -12.91 -2.82 -12.65
C LEU A 23 -11.43 -3.19 -12.80
N VAL A 24 -10.61 -2.95 -11.76
CA VAL A 24 -9.20 -3.33 -11.74
C VAL A 24 -9.03 -4.86 -11.64
N SER A 25 -9.94 -5.51 -10.93
CA SER A 25 -9.92 -6.98 -10.77
C SER A 25 -10.43 -7.70 -12.02
N VAL A 26 -11.19 -7.08 -12.92
CA VAL A 26 -11.71 -7.73 -14.13
C VAL A 26 -10.59 -8.25 -15.03
N ASP A 27 -9.46 -7.56 -15.10
CA ASP A 27 -8.28 -8.01 -15.86
C ASP A 27 -7.49 -9.11 -15.11
N SER A 28 -7.52 -9.09 -13.77
CA SER A 28 -6.88 -10.12 -12.91
C SER A 28 -7.75 -11.37 -12.73
N LEU A 29 -9.05 -11.27 -13.02
CA LEU A 29 -10.00 -12.36 -12.99
C LEU A 29 -10.02 -13.03 -14.36
N THR A 30 -9.06 -13.92 -14.61
CA THR A 30 -9.39 -15.12 -15.38
C THR A 30 -10.54 -15.80 -14.65
N PHE A 31 -11.77 -15.48 -15.06
CA PHE A 31 -13.03 -15.92 -14.49
C PHE A 31 -13.03 -17.46 -14.39
N GLY A 32 -12.98 -18.00 -13.17
CA GLY A 32 -13.42 -19.38 -12.92
C GLY A 32 -12.50 -20.32 -12.13
N ALA A 33 -11.37 -19.88 -11.56
CA ALA A 33 -10.46 -20.80 -10.87
C ALA A 33 -10.05 -20.41 -9.44
N ALA A 34 -10.73 -19.46 -8.78
CA ALA A 34 -10.52 -19.22 -7.35
C ALA A 34 -11.28 -20.29 -6.55
N PRO A 35 -10.60 -21.28 -5.93
CA PRO A 35 -11.29 -22.41 -5.33
C PRO A 35 -12.12 -22.00 -4.12
N LEU A 36 -13.22 -22.70 -3.84
CA LEU A 36 -14.09 -22.45 -2.67
C LEU A 36 -13.33 -22.45 -1.33
N TRP A 37 -12.19 -23.15 -1.24
CA TRP A 37 -11.33 -23.13 -0.05
C TRP A 37 -10.61 -21.79 0.18
N ALA A 38 -10.37 -20.98 -0.86
CA ALA A 38 -9.76 -19.66 -0.73
C ALA A 38 -10.66 -18.71 0.07
N TYR A 39 -11.98 -18.86 -0.07
CA TYR A 39 -12.95 -18.19 0.79
C TYR A 39 -12.93 -18.76 2.22
N GLY A 40 -12.72 -20.07 2.38
CA GLY A 40 -12.56 -20.74 3.68
C GLY A 40 -11.36 -20.27 4.52
N VAL A 41 -10.26 -19.84 3.88
CA VAL A 41 -9.08 -19.28 4.58
C VAL A 41 -9.40 -18.00 5.37
N THR A 42 -10.39 -17.22 4.94
CA THR A 42 -10.82 -16.02 5.70
C THR A 42 -11.62 -16.36 6.96
N LEU A 43 -12.22 -17.56 7.01
CA LEU A 43 -12.99 -18.06 8.17
C LEU A 43 -12.13 -18.89 9.12
N GLY A 44 -11.09 -19.55 8.61
CA GLY A 44 -10.06 -20.20 9.40
C GLY A 44 -9.05 -19.18 9.93
N ALA A 45 -9.44 -18.40 10.94
CA ALA A 45 -8.59 -17.38 11.55
C ALA A 45 -7.32 -18.01 12.13
N MET A 46 -6.26 -18.12 11.31
CA MET A 46 -4.93 -18.47 11.78
C MET A 46 -4.45 -17.38 12.75
N PRO A 47 -3.81 -17.76 13.87
CA PRO A 47 -3.14 -16.81 14.73
C PRO A 47 -2.24 -15.86 13.93
N VAL A 48 -2.31 -14.57 14.25
CA VAL A 48 -1.61 -13.50 13.51
C VAL A 48 -0.11 -13.78 13.36
N HIS A 49 0.52 -14.42 14.35
CA HIS A 49 1.94 -14.82 14.27
C HIS A 49 2.22 -15.86 13.18
N GLN A 50 1.31 -16.82 12.97
CA GLN A 50 1.46 -17.81 11.90
C GLN A 50 1.23 -17.18 10.53
N SER A 51 0.22 -16.31 10.41
CA SER A 51 -0.04 -15.57 9.17
C SER A 51 1.14 -14.66 8.77
N LEU A 52 1.73 -13.94 9.72
CA LEU A 52 2.92 -13.11 9.49
C LEU A 52 4.14 -13.93 9.11
N CYS A 53 4.34 -15.09 9.76
CA CYS A 53 5.43 -16.01 9.43
C CYS A 53 5.28 -16.52 7.99
N ILE A 54 4.10 -17.01 7.62
CA ILE A 54 3.81 -17.49 6.27
C ILE A 54 4.00 -16.36 5.26
N HIS A 55 3.45 -15.17 5.51
CA HIS A 55 3.60 -14.02 4.62
C HIS A 55 5.07 -13.62 4.41
N SER A 56 5.84 -13.56 5.50
CA SER A 56 7.27 -13.22 5.44
C SER A 56 8.07 -14.31 4.72
N LEU A 57 7.75 -15.59 4.95
CA LEU A 57 8.39 -16.73 4.31
C LEU A 57 8.08 -16.77 2.82
N THR A 58 6.83 -16.56 2.42
CA THR A 58 6.41 -16.49 1.02
C THR A 58 7.10 -15.32 0.32
N GLY A 59 7.13 -14.13 0.94
CA GLY A 59 7.86 -12.98 0.40
C GLY A 59 9.35 -13.27 0.22
N ALA A 60 10.01 -13.81 1.25
CA ALA A 60 11.42 -14.17 1.19
C ALA A 60 11.71 -15.23 0.11
N ALA A 61 10.86 -16.25 -0.03
CA ALA A 61 10.99 -17.28 -1.05
C ALA A 61 10.83 -16.72 -2.46
N LEU A 62 9.81 -15.90 -2.72
CA LEU A 62 9.56 -15.31 -4.04
C LEU A 62 10.68 -14.34 -4.45
N PHE A 63 11.10 -13.46 -3.54
CA PHE A 63 12.21 -12.55 -3.81
C PHE A 63 13.55 -13.29 -3.93
N GLY A 64 13.77 -14.33 -3.12
CA GLY A 64 14.96 -15.19 -3.22
C GLY A 64 15.03 -15.96 -4.55
N LEU A 65 13.91 -16.53 -5.00
CA LEU A 65 13.82 -17.18 -6.32
C LEU A 65 14.04 -16.18 -7.45
N SER A 66 13.48 -14.98 -7.36
CA SER A 66 13.68 -13.92 -8.35
C SER A 66 15.15 -13.49 -8.42
N ALA A 67 15.81 -13.37 -7.26
CA ALA A 67 17.24 -13.05 -7.18
C ALA A 67 18.14 -14.16 -7.77
N LEU A 68 17.73 -15.43 -7.66
CA LEU A 68 18.42 -16.56 -8.31
C LEU A 68 18.21 -16.60 -9.83
N TRP A 69 17.04 -16.17 -10.31
CA TRP A 69 16.67 -16.30 -11.71
C TRP A 69 17.12 -15.12 -12.58
N ILE A 70 17.10 -13.90 -12.03
CA ILE A 70 17.39 -12.65 -12.75
C ILE A 70 18.63 -11.94 -12.19
N GLY A 71 18.95 -12.14 -10.91
CA GLY A 71 20.05 -11.45 -10.23
C GLY A 71 21.35 -12.25 -10.20
N ASP A 72 22.37 -11.69 -9.54
CA ASP A 72 23.70 -12.30 -9.34
C ASP A 72 23.70 -13.46 -8.30
N GLY A 73 22.56 -14.11 -8.08
CA GLY A 73 22.37 -15.15 -7.08
C GLY A 73 22.06 -14.63 -5.67
N LEU A 74 22.13 -15.52 -4.66
CA LEU A 74 21.91 -15.17 -3.25
C LEU A 74 23.12 -14.50 -2.58
N ALA A 75 24.19 -14.25 -3.34
CA ALA A 75 25.39 -13.61 -2.83
C ALA A 75 25.11 -12.12 -2.59
N LEU A 76 24.93 -11.76 -1.32
CA LEU A 76 24.82 -10.36 -0.91
C LEU A 76 26.12 -9.64 -1.24
N PRO A 77 26.11 -8.56 -2.06
CA PRO A 77 27.29 -7.74 -2.27
C PRO A 77 27.66 -7.10 -0.93
N MET A 78 28.67 -7.64 -0.25
CA MET A 78 29.15 -7.13 1.04
C MET A 78 29.98 -5.84 0.86
N THR A 79 29.45 -4.91 0.08
CA THR A 79 30.06 -3.60 -0.18
C THR A 79 29.80 -2.68 1.02
N ARG A 80 30.80 -1.89 1.40
CA ARG A 80 30.71 -0.92 2.51
C ARG A 80 29.56 0.08 2.38
N SER A 81 29.06 0.34 1.18
CA SER A 81 27.92 1.22 0.91
C SER A 81 26.55 0.51 1.04
N PHE A 82 26.49 -0.80 0.84
CA PHE A 82 25.23 -1.55 0.77
C PHE A 82 24.69 -1.91 2.16
N VAL A 83 25.57 -2.39 3.04
CA VAL A 83 25.20 -2.83 4.40
C VAL A 83 24.52 -1.72 5.22
N PRO A 84 25.01 -0.46 5.23
CA PRO A 84 24.32 0.62 5.94
C PRO A 84 22.91 0.89 5.40
N GLY A 85 22.70 0.80 4.08
CA GLY A 85 21.38 0.97 3.46
C GLY A 85 20.40 -0.13 3.85
N MET A 86 20.85 -1.38 3.84
CA MET A 86 20.08 -2.54 4.34
C MET A 86 19.68 -2.36 5.82
N VAL A 87 20.64 -2.03 6.67
CA VAL A 87 20.39 -1.82 8.11
C VAL A 87 19.41 -0.67 8.33
N TRP A 88 19.58 0.43 7.59
CA TRP A 88 18.67 1.56 7.63
C TRP A 88 17.25 1.19 7.21
N LEU A 89 17.07 0.48 6.09
CA LEU A 89 15.73 0.10 5.60
C LEU A 89 15.05 -0.91 6.54
N VAL A 90 15.77 -1.93 6.99
CA VAL A 90 15.18 -2.99 7.80
C VAL A 90 14.86 -2.50 9.20
N PHE A 91 15.79 -1.82 9.86
CA PHE A 91 15.60 -1.40 11.24
C PHE A 91 14.97 -0.02 11.32
N ILE A 92 15.63 1.00 10.77
CA ILE A 92 15.15 2.37 10.94
C ILE A 92 13.82 2.55 10.22
N ALA A 93 13.70 2.21 8.93
CA ALA A 93 12.44 2.46 8.22
C ALA A 93 11.27 1.65 8.81
N THR A 94 11.46 0.36 9.15
CA THR A 94 10.39 -0.45 9.75
C THR A 94 9.98 0.05 11.13
N PHE A 95 10.90 0.14 12.08
CA PHE A 95 10.55 0.53 13.45
C PHE A 95 10.08 1.99 13.53
N LEU A 96 10.73 2.91 12.80
CA LEU A 96 10.30 4.31 12.77
C LEU A 96 8.93 4.46 12.12
N ALA A 97 8.68 3.81 10.97
CA ALA A 97 7.38 3.90 10.29
C ALA A 97 6.26 3.34 11.17
N TYR A 98 6.45 2.18 11.80
CA TYR A 98 5.44 1.62 12.70
C TYR A 98 5.25 2.46 13.96
N SER A 99 6.32 3.01 14.53
CA SER A 99 6.23 3.90 15.69
C SER A 99 5.43 5.16 15.36
N VAL A 100 5.73 5.81 14.23
CA VAL A 100 4.98 6.97 13.74
C VAL A 100 3.52 6.60 13.44
N TYR A 101 3.28 5.46 12.79
CA TYR A 101 1.93 4.97 12.48
C TYR A 101 1.08 4.77 13.75
N TYR A 102 1.59 4.03 14.73
CA TYR A 102 0.88 3.81 15.99
C TYR A 102 0.70 5.09 16.78
N THR A 103 1.68 6.00 16.74
CA THR A 103 1.58 7.32 17.38
C THR A 103 0.51 8.17 16.70
N ALA A 104 0.44 8.17 15.38
CA ALA A 104 -0.58 8.87 14.60
C ALA A 104 -1.99 8.33 14.89
N LEU A 105 -2.15 7.02 15.06
CA LEU A 105 -3.43 6.42 15.46
C LEU A 105 -3.86 6.80 16.89
N ARG A 106 -2.91 7.13 17.77
CA ARG A 106 -3.21 7.65 19.11
C ARG A 106 -3.63 9.13 19.08
N LEU A 107 -3.16 9.90 18.10
CA LEU A 107 -3.38 11.34 18.00
C LEU A 107 -4.53 11.73 17.05
N TYR A 108 -4.82 10.91 16.04
CA TYR A 108 -5.75 11.25 14.96
C TYR A 108 -6.73 10.12 14.63
N PRO A 109 -7.94 10.44 14.13
CA PRO A 109 -8.90 9.45 13.64
C PRO A 109 -8.32 8.59 12.51
N ALA A 110 -8.68 7.30 12.48
CA ALA A 110 -8.16 6.33 11.52
C ALA A 110 -8.29 6.78 10.05
N ALA A 111 -9.40 7.44 9.68
CA ALA A 111 -9.61 7.96 8.33
C ALA A 111 -8.55 8.97 7.89
N LYS A 112 -8.08 9.84 8.79
CA LYS A 112 -7.01 10.83 8.48
C LYS A 112 -5.65 10.16 8.32
N VAL A 113 -5.35 9.15 9.16
CA VAL A 113 -4.12 8.37 9.06
C VAL A 113 -4.09 7.58 7.75
N SER A 114 -5.20 6.93 7.37
CA SER A 114 -5.33 6.25 6.08
C SER A 114 -5.18 7.22 4.90
N ALA A 115 -5.78 8.41 4.97
CA ALA A 115 -5.61 9.43 3.93
C ALA A 115 -4.14 9.87 3.77
N ALA A 116 -3.41 10.01 4.87
CA ALA A 116 -1.97 10.31 4.85
C ALA A 116 -1.16 9.19 4.20
N ILE A 117 -1.48 7.91 4.47
CA ILE A 117 -0.83 6.75 3.83
C ILE A 117 -1.05 6.78 2.31
N TYR A 118 -2.26 7.09 1.85
CA TYR A 118 -2.55 7.25 0.42
C TYR A 118 -1.89 8.46 -0.24
N LEU A 119 -1.41 9.43 0.55
CA LEU A 119 -0.60 10.54 0.04
C LEU A 119 0.86 10.12 -0.18
N SER A 120 1.32 9.08 0.53
CA SER A 120 2.71 8.63 0.51
C SER A 120 3.26 8.37 -0.90
N PRO A 121 2.56 7.68 -1.83
CA PRO A 121 3.06 7.48 -3.20
C PRO A 121 3.41 8.78 -3.92
N ARG A 122 2.59 9.84 -3.74
CA ARG A 122 2.82 11.14 -4.36
C ARG A 122 4.02 11.86 -3.73
N VAL A 123 4.17 11.75 -2.42
CA VAL A 123 5.30 12.31 -1.69
C VAL A 123 6.60 11.61 -2.08
N THR A 124 6.60 10.26 -2.10
CA THR A 124 7.75 9.46 -2.53
C THR A 124 8.14 9.75 -3.97
N MET A 125 7.17 9.95 -4.87
CA MET A 125 7.43 10.32 -6.25
C MET A 125 8.08 11.71 -6.39
N LEU A 126 7.66 12.68 -5.58
CA LEU A 126 8.28 14.00 -5.55
C LEU A 126 9.72 13.94 -5.03
N TRP A 127 9.94 13.13 -3.98
CA TRP A 127 11.27 12.83 -3.47
C TRP A 127 12.15 12.12 -4.51
N ALA A 128 11.61 11.14 -5.24
CA ALA A 128 12.33 10.44 -6.29
C ALA A 128 12.81 11.41 -7.38
N ARG A 129 11.93 12.32 -7.84
CA ARG A 129 12.34 13.41 -8.75
C ARG A 129 13.48 14.25 -8.16
N ALA A 130 13.37 14.64 -6.89
CA ALA A 130 14.35 15.53 -6.27
C ALA A 130 15.71 14.87 -5.99
N LEU A 131 15.73 13.56 -5.72
CA LEU A 131 16.93 12.80 -5.37
C LEU A 131 17.64 12.19 -6.59
N PHE A 132 16.88 11.78 -7.60
CA PHE A 132 17.40 11.04 -8.75
C PHE A 132 17.31 11.81 -10.07
N ASP A 133 16.81 13.06 -10.06
CA ASP A 133 16.58 13.90 -11.26
C ASP A 133 15.77 13.19 -12.36
N ASP A 134 14.95 12.20 -11.97
CA ASP A 134 14.21 11.36 -12.90
C ASP A 134 13.13 12.19 -13.64
N PRO A 135 13.15 12.25 -14.98
CA PRO A 135 12.21 13.05 -15.74
C PRO A 135 10.80 12.47 -15.59
N LEU A 136 9.94 13.20 -14.86
CA LEU A 136 8.53 12.88 -14.72
C LEU A 136 7.86 12.81 -16.10
N SER A 137 7.61 11.58 -16.55
CA SER A 137 6.81 11.30 -17.75
C SER A 137 5.50 12.09 -17.72
N MET A 138 5.08 12.61 -18.87
CA MET A 138 3.86 13.42 -19.04
C MET A 138 2.61 12.70 -18.46
N VAL A 139 2.58 11.37 -18.54
CA VAL A 139 1.53 10.51 -17.98
C VAL A 139 1.45 10.60 -16.45
N MET A 140 2.61 10.70 -15.80
CA MET A 140 2.73 10.76 -14.34
C MET A 140 2.36 12.15 -13.81
N ALA A 141 2.67 13.21 -14.57
CA ALA A 141 2.20 14.57 -14.30
C ALA A 141 0.68 14.70 -14.44
N LEU A 142 0.09 14.09 -15.48
CA LEU A 142 -1.37 14.03 -15.67
C LEU A 142 -2.04 13.24 -14.55
N GLY A 143 -1.50 12.09 -14.15
CA GLY A 143 -2.00 11.31 -13.01
C GLY A 143 -1.98 12.09 -11.70
N LEU A 144 -0.90 12.85 -11.45
CA LEU A 144 -0.80 13.72 -10.27
C LEU A 144 -1.82 14.87 -10.31
N GLY A 145 -2.04 15.45 -11.50
CA GLY A 145 -3.07 16.47 -11.75
C GLY A 145 -4.47 15.96 -11.45
N VAL A 146 -4.84 14.80 -12.00
CA VAL A 146 -6.15 14.15 -11.77
C VAL A 146 -6.36 13.85 -10.29
N THR A 147 -5.34 13.34 -9.59
CA THR A 147 -5.45 13.03 -8.17
C THR A 147 -5.58 14.30 -7.31
N ARG A 148 -4.93 15.40 -7.70
CA ARG A 148 -5.04 16.70 -7.02
C ARG A 148 -6.44 17.29 -7.20
N ILE A 149 -7.01 17.16 -8.40
CA ILE A 149 -8.38 17.57 -8.71
C ILE A 149 -9.39 16.71 -7.93
N GLY A 150 -9.19 15.39 -7.87
CA GLY A 150 -10.04 14.47 -7.10
C GLY A 150 -10.08 14.80 -5.61
N VAL A 151 -8.91 15.05 -4.99
CA VAL A 151 -8.80 15.48 -3.58
C VAL A 151 -9.44 16.87 -3.38
N PHE A 152 -9.27 17.80 -4.32
CA PHE A 152 -9.86 19.12 -4.21
C PHE A 152 -11.39 19.11 -4.30
N LEU A 153 -11.95 18.26 -5.17
CA LEU A 153 -13.40 18.07 -5.31
C LEU A 153 -14.02 17.42 -4.07
N THR A 154 -13.32 16.47 -3.44
CA THR A 154 -13.79 15.85 -2.19
C THR A 154 -13.65 16.79 -1.00
N ALA A 155 -12.52 17.50 -0.87
CA ALA A 155 -12.30 18.47 0.21
C ALA A 155 -13.24 19.70 0.13
N ARG A 156 -13.72 20.06 -1.06
CA ARG A 156 -14.76 21.11 -1.21
C ARG A 156 -16.14 20.68 -0.74
N ARG A 157 -16.40 19.38 -0.65
CA ARG A 157 -17.69 18.82 -0.24
C ARG A 157 -17.84 18.67 1.28
N GLU A 158 -16.75 18.87 2.02
CA GLU A 158 -16.70 18.87 3.50
C GLU A 158 -16.74 20.29 4.11
N ARG A 159 -17.26 21.29 3.38
CA ARG A 159 -17.63 22.56 4.01
C ARG A 159 -19.11 22.49 4.41
N PRO A 160 -19.47 22.90 5.64
CA PRO A 160 -20.80 22.73 6.22
C PRO A 160 -21.91 23.39 5.40
#